data_AF-A0A967P6W2-F1
#
_entry.id   AF-A0A967P6W2-F1
#
_cell.length_a   1.000
_cell.length_b   1.000
_cell.length_c   1.000
_cell.angle_alpha   90.00
_cell.angle_beta   90.00
_cell.angle_gamma   90.00
#
_symmetry.space_group_name_H-M   'P 1'
#
loop_
_entity.id
_entity.type
_entity.pdbx_description
1 polymer ?
#
loop_
_entity_poly.entity_id
_entity_poly.type
_entity_poly.pdbx_seq_one_letter_code
_entity_poly.pdbx_strand_id
1 'polypeptide(L)'
;MENGYAELDFPFTKISAPPFSMDAEWALDHLTGYLNTWTGVQNYIEIECFSPLEFIEGELKVLWGDEKSKKKINWPLTVIVGKKQ
;
A
#
# COMPACT_ATOMS: atom_id res chain seq x y z
N MET A 1 -12.18 -2.17 7.28
CA MET A 1 -11.20 -1.07 7.14
C MET A 1 -11.17 -0.48 5.73
N GLU A 2 -11.41 -1.29 4.70
CA GLU A 2 -11.39 -0.93 3.27
C GLU A 2 -12.37 0.20 2.87
N ASN A 3 -13.37 0.49 3.70
CA ASN A 3 -14.33 1.57 3.45
C ASN A 3 -13.89 2.93 4.04
N GLY A 4 -12.59 3.22 4.06
CA GLY A 4 -12.07 4.51 4.52
C GLY A 4 -12.39 4.86 5.97
N TYR A 5 -12.42 3.85 6.85
CA TYR A 5 -12.84 3.98 8.25
C TYR A 5 -14.29 4.48 8.44
N ALA A 6 -15.17 4.37 7.43
CA ALA A 6 -16.56 4.85 7.50
C ALA A 6 -17.37 4.26 8.67
N GLU A 7 -17.06 3.02 9.06
CA GLU A 7 -17.74 2.28 10.14
C GLU A 7 -17.08 2.48 11.51
N LEU A 8 -16.02 3.27 11.60
CA LEU A 8 -15.35 3.54 12.86
C LEU A 8 -16.22 4.48 13.71
N ASP A 9 -16.60 4.01 14.90
CA ASP A 9 -17.23 4.87 15.91
C ASP A 9 -16.22 5.95 16.32
N PHE A 10 -16.48 7.17 15.88
CA PHE A 10 -15.56 8.29 16.01
C PHE A 10 -16.23 9.40 16.84
N PRO A 11 -15.98 9.44 18.17
CA PRO A 11 -16.74 10.27 19.12
C PRO A 11 -16.35 11.76 19.11
N PHE A 12 -15.57 12.22 18.12
CA PHE A 12 -15.17 13.61 17.97
C PHE A 12 -15.94 14.28 16.83
N THR A 13 -16.14 15.60 16.93
CA THR A 13 -16.73 16.37 15.83
C THR A 13 -15.79 16.31 14.62
N LYS A 14 -16.26 15.66 13.55
CA LYS A 14 -15.49 15.47 12.30
C LYS A 14 -15.21 16.82 11.64
N ILE A 15 -13.99 16.98 11.13
CA ILE A 15 -13.57 18.13 10.34
C ILE A 15 -13.21 17.63 8.93
N SER A 16 -13.54 18.44 7.91
CA SER A 16 -13.12 18.14 6.54
C SER A 16 -11.59 18.22 6.43
N ALA A 17 -10.97 17.13 5.99
CA ALA A 17 -9.55 17.07 5.69
C ALA A 17 -9.36 17.18 4.17
N PRO A 18 -8.32 17.89 3.68
CA PRO A 18 -7.94 17.82 2.27
C PRO A 18 -7.49 16.40 1.91
N PRO A 19 -7.50 16.02 0.63
CA PRO A 19 -6.94 14.74 0.21
C PRO A 19 -5.45 14.70 0.52
N PHE A 20 -4.99 13.62 1.14
CA PHE A 20 -3.57 13.36 1.37
C PHE A 20 -3.15 12.16 0.53
N SER A 21 -1.94 12.23 -0.01
CA SER A 21 -1.27 11.09 -0.60
C SER A 21 0.14 11.01 -0.07
N MET A 22 0.66 9.79 -0.05
CA MET A 22 2.09 9.58 0.03
C MET A 22 2.61 9.28 -1.37
N ASP A 23 3.77 9.86 -1.66
CA ASP A 23 4.44 9.76 -2.94
C ASP A 23 5.86 9.26 -2.68
N ALA A 24 6.31 8.30 -3.49
CA ALA A 24 7.66 7.79 -3.44
C ALA A 24 8.19 7.53 -4.85
N GLU A 25 9.52 7.58 -5.01
CA GLU A 25 10.21 7.20 -6.24
C GLU A 25 10.94 5.90 -6.02
N TRP A 26 10.39 4.81 -6.54
CA TRP A 26 10.87 3.46 -6.30
C TRP A 26 11.41 2.83 -7.58
N ALA A 27 12.53 2.12 -7.44
CA ALA A 27 12.92 1.09 -8.41
C ALA A 27 12.12 -0.20 -8.12
N LEU A 28 12.15 -1.17 -9.04
CA LEU A 28 11.32 -2.37 -8.93
C LEU A 28 11.54 -3.13 -7.61
N ASP A 29 12.79 -3.25 -7.18
CA ASP A 29 13.17 -3.92 -5.93
C ASP A 29 12.56 -3.29 -4.67
N HIS A 30 12.39 -1.97 -4.66
CA HIS A 30 11.71 -1.30 -3.54
C HIS A 30 10.23 -1.64 -3.50
N LEU A 31 9.58 -1.77 -4.67
CA LEU A 31 8.18 -2.15 -4.76
C LEU A 31 7.98 -3.59 -4.32
N THR A 32 8.78 -4.54 -4.83
CA THR A 32 8.68 -5.96 -4.45
C THR A 32 8.99 -6.15 -2.97
N GLY A 33 10.00 -5.47 -2.44
CA GLY A 33 10.31 -5.45 -1.00
C GLY A 33 9.15 -4.91 -0.16
N TYR A 34 8.50 -3.82 -0.60
CA TYR A 34 7.33 -3.28 0.08
C TYR A 34 6.13 -4.25 0.07
N LEU A 35 5.81 -4.84 -1.09
CA LEU A 35 4.74 -5.84 -1.19
C LEU A 35 5.00 -7.05 -0.29
N ASN A 36 6.27 -7.42 -0.10
CA ASN A 36 6.64 -8.52 0.79
C ASN A 36 6.30 -8.21 2.27
N THR A 37 6.18 -6.94 2.67
CA THR A 37 5.76 -6.56 4.03
C THR A 37 4.25 -6.70 4.27
N TRP A 38 3.45 -6.97 3.23
CA TRP A 38 2.01 -7.09 3.36
C TRP A 38 1.63 -8.37 4.10
N THR A 39 0.78 -8.24 5.10
CA THR A 39 0.31 -9.38 5.90
C THR A 39 -0.31 -10.48 5.04
N GLY A 40 -1.01 -10.14 3.96
CA GLY A 40 -1.56 -11.14 3.03
C GLY A 40 -0.47 -11.96 2.32
N VAL A 41 0.65 -11.33 1.97
CA VAL A 41 1.80 -12.01 1.35
C VAL A 41 2.50 -12.90 2.36
N GLN A 42 2.73 -12.41 3.59
CA GLN A 42 3.33 -13.19 4.66
C GLN A 42 2.46 -14.40 5.05
N ASN A 43 1.16 -14.20 5.24
CA ASN A 43 0.23 -15.30 5.53
C ASN A 43 0.23 -16.36 4.42
N TYR A 44 0.33 -15.95 3.15
CA TYR A 44 0.41 -16.88 2.03
C TYR A 44 1.70 -17.70 2.09
N ILE A 45 2.85 -17.05 2.34
CA ILE A 45 4.14 -17.72 2.51
C ILE A 45 4.10 -18.73 3.67
N GLU A 46 3.44 -18.40 4.77
CA GLU A 46 3.31 -19.30 5.92
C GLU A 46 2.49 -20.57 5.60
N ILE A 47 1.49 -20.47 4.74
CA ILE A 47 0.59 -21.58 4.38
C ILE A 47 1.20 -22.43 3.25
N GLU A 48 1.74 -21.77 2.22
CA GLU A 48 2.14 -22.41 0.96
C GLU A 48 3.66 -22.63 0.86
N CYS A 49 4.45 -22.08 1.79
CA CYS A 49 5.92 -22.16 1.83
C CYS A 49 6.65 -21.54 0.62
N PHE A 50 5.99 -20.70 -0.16
CA PHE A 50 6.60 -19.92 -1.25
C PHE A 50 5.91 -18.56 -1.39
N SER A 51 6.55 -17.60 -2.07
CA SER A 51 6.02 -16.24 -2.16
C SER A 51 5.04 -16.08 -3.31
N PRO A 52 3.85 -15.50 -3.08
CA PRO A 52 2.90 -15.22 -4.16
C PRO A 52 3.44 -14.16 -5.15
N LEU A 53 4.49 -13.42 -4.76
CA LEU A 53 5.16 -12.48 -5.66
C LEU A 53 5.89 -13.20 -6.81
N GLU A 54 6.31 -14.46 -6.61
CA GLU A 54 6.99 -15.25 -7.64
C GLU A 54 6.10 -15.48 -8.86
N PHE A 55 4.77 -15.55 -8.68
CA PHE A 55 3.83 -15.68 -9.79
C PHE A 55 3.75 -14.45 -10.69
N ILE A 56 3.99 -13.27 -10.13
CA ILE A 56 3.82 -11.99 -10.84
C ILE A 56 5.16 -11.33 -11.17
N GLU A 57 6.28 -11.82 -10.63
CA GLU A 57 7.59 -11.16 -10.76
C GLU A 57 7.99 -10.97 -12.23
N GLY A 58 7.81 -12.00 -13.07
CA GLY A 58 8.14 -11.94 -14.49
C GLY A 58 7.35 -10.85 -15.24
N GLU A 59 6.03 -10.87 -15.10
CA GLU A 59 5.15 -9.87 -15.70
C GLU A 59 5.45 -8.47 -15.14
N LEU A 60 5.71 -8.37 -13.84
CA LEU A 60 6.03 -7.11 -13.19
C LEU A 60 7.34 -6.53 -13.74
N LYS A 61 8.38 -7.35 -13.93
CA LYS A 61 9.65 -6.95 -14.57
C LYS A 61 9.43 -6.44 -16.00
N VAL A 62 8.65 -7.17 -16.79
CA VAL A 62 8.33 -6.78 -18.18
C VAL A 62 7.59 -5.44 -18.23
N LEU A 63 6.57 -5.26 -17.38
CA LEU A 63 5.80 -4.02 -17.30
C LEU A 63 6.61 -2.86 -16.71
N TRP A 64 7.57 -3.16 -15.84
CA TRP A 64 8.47 -2.15 -15.29
C TRP A 64 9.47 -1.65 -16.33
N GLY A 65 9.95 -2.56 -17.19
CA GLY A 65 10.96 -2.32 -18.20
C GLY A 65 12.36 -2.38 -17.60
N ASP A 66 12.96 -1.22 -17.35
CA ASP A 66 14.28 -1.15 -16.69
C ASP A 66 14.10 -1.20 -15.16
N GLU A 67 14.57 -2.27 -14.53
CA GLU A 67 14.39 -2.53 -13.09
C GLU A 67 14.96 -1.41 -12.19
N LYS A 68 15.99 -0.70 -12.68
CA LYS A 68 16.65 0.40 -11.97
C LYS A 68 15.93 1.74 -12.16
N SER A 69 15.04 1.84 -13.14
CA SER A 69 14.30 3.06 -13.41
C SER A 69 13.32 3.31 -12.29
N LYS A 70 13.44 4.50 -11.71
CA LYS A 70 12.54 4.95 -10.65
C LYS A 70 11.21 5.35 -11.26
N LYS A 71 10.13 4.81 -10.72
CA LYS A 71 8.77 5.21 -11.04
C LYS A 71 8.12 5.85 -9.82
N LYS A 72 7.23 6.79 -10.08
CA LYS A 72 6.45 7.45 -9.03
C LYS A 72 5.34 6.51 -8.58
N ILE A 73 5.37 6.16 -7.29
CA ILE A 73 4.35 5.39 -6.61
C ILE A 73 3.57 6.34 -5.73
N ASN A 74 2.25 6.30 -5.86
CA ASN A 74 1.33 7.14 -5.13
C ASN A 74 0.29 6.25 -4.47
N TRP A 75 0.04 6.47 -3.17
CA TRP A 75 -1.10 5.85 -2.50
C TRP A 75 -1.91 6.91 -1.75
N PRO A 76 -3.23 6.94 -1.97
CA PRO A 76 -4.11 7.87 -1.29
C PRO A 76 -4.26 7.47 0.18
N LEU A 77 -4.14 8.47 1.05
CA LEU A 77 -4.38 8.31 2.49
C LEU A 77 -5.83 8.66 2.80
N THR A 78 -6.51 7.74 3.48
CA THR A 78 -7.80 8.07 4.10
C THR A 78 -7.55 8.50 5.54
N VAL A 79 -7.96 9.73 5.87
CA VAL A 79 -7.84 10.29 7.21
C VAL A 79 -9.21 10.71 7.73
N ILE A 80 -9.49 10.37 8.99
CA ILE A 80 -10.60 10.96 9.75
C ILE A 80 -9.98 11.88 10.80
N VAL A 81 -10.35 13.15 10.76
CA VAL A 81 -9.87 14.17 11.68
C VAL A 81 -11.04 14.69 12.50
N GLY A 82 -10.83 14.88 13.81
CA GLY A 82 -11.81 15.47 14.69
C GLY A 82 -11.16 16.39 15.71
N LYS A 83 -11.94 17.39 16.16
CA LYS A 83 -11.49 18.28 17.23
C LYS A 83 -11.82 17.65 18.58
N LYS A 84 -10.79 17.44 19.40
CA LYS A 84 -10.96 17.11 20.82
C LYS A 84 -11.34 18.38 21.58
N GLN A 85 -12.44 18.32 22.33
CA GLN A 85 -12.85 19.40 23.24
C GLN A 85 -12.03 19.37 24.52
#